data_AF-A0A957DBW8-F1
#
_entry.id   AF-A0A957DBW8-F1
#
_cell.length_a   1.000
_cell.length_b   1.000
_cell.length_c   1.000
_cell.angle_alpha   90.00
_cell.angle_beta   90.00
_cell.angle_gamma   90.00
#
_symmetry.space_group_name_H-M   'P 1'
#
loop_
_entity.id
_entity.type
_entity.pdbx_description
1 polymer ?
#
loop_
_entity_poly.entity_id
_entity_poly.type
_entity_poly.pdbx_seq_one_letter_code
_entity_poly.pdbx_strand_id
1 'polypeptide(L)' 'VTLRDRQRLYYYNKLDRHFPGLRQRYERQFGNNYFAPANNYEKLKAVFADLCEHYGIEQRIRPYQPQTATQLPLL' A
#
# COMPACT_ATOMS: atom_id res chain seq x y z
N VAL A 1 -5.13 -8.73 -0.22
CA VAL A 1 -6.01 -7.81 0.54
C VAL A 1 -5.41 -7.58 1.92
N THR A 2 -5.32 -6.32 2.36
CA THR A 2 -4.89 -5.96 3.72
C THR A 2 -6.06 -6.10 4.68
N LEU A 3 -6.22 -7.29 5.27
CA LEU A 3 -7.36 -7.59 6.15
C LEU A 3 -6.95 -7.51 7.62
N ARG A 4 -7.66 -6.69 8.40
CA ARG A 4 -7.63 -6.80 9.87
C ARG A 4 -8.28 -8.12 10.30
N ASP A 5 -7.93 -8.63 11.47
CA ASP A 5 -8.28 -10.00 11.89
C ASP A 5 -9.78 -10.32 11.75
N ARG A 6 -10.67 -9.42 12.18
CA ARG A 6 -12.13 -9.61 12.08
C ARG A 6 -12.62 -9.67 10.62
N GLN A 7 -12.03 -8.88 9.73
CA GLN A 7 -12.38 -8.88 8.30
C GLN A 7 -11.84 -10.14 7.60
N ARG A 8 -10.69 -10.66 8.06
CA ARG A 8 -10.06 -11.86 7.53
C ARG A 8 -10.95 -13.09 7.71
N LEU A 9 -11.52 -13.26 8.90
CA LEU A 9 -12.41 -14.39 9.17
C LEU A 9 -13.66 -14.38 8.27
N TYR A 10 -14.31 -13.21 8.14
CA TYR A 10 -15.46 -13.08 7.25
C TYR A 10 -15.09 -13.38 5.79
N TYR A 11 -13.95 -12.84 5.33
CA TYR A 11 -13.47 -13.06 3.97
C TYR A 11 -13.18 -14.54 3.70
N TYR A 12 -12.52 -15.24 4.63
CA TYR A 12 -12.23 -16.67 4.51
C TYR A 12 -13.50 -17.52 4.46
N ASN A 13 -14.51 -17.20 5.28
CA ASN A 13 -15.81 -17.88 5.21
C ASN A 13 -16.49 -17.69 3.85
N LYS A 14 -16.32 -16.52 3.21
CA LYS A 14 -16.83 -16.28 1.85
C LYS A 14 -16.03 -17.03 0.79
N LEU A 15 -14.71 -17.12 0.94
CA LEU A 15 -13.86 -17.92 0.06
C LEU A 15 -14.23 -19.39 0.13
N ASP A 16 -14.42 -19.94 1.33
CA ASP A 16 -14.80 -21.34 1.50
C ASP A 16 -16.17 -21.63 0.86
N ARG A 17 -17.12 -20.68 0.93
CA ARG A 17 -18.47 -20.83 0.34
C ARG A 17 -18.50 -20.71 -1.18
N HIS A 18 -17.76 -19.75 -1.74
CA HIS A 18 -17.90 -19.37 -3.16
C HIS A 18 -16.74 -19.88 -4.04
N PHE A 19 -15.57 -20.14 -3.45
CA PHE A 19 -14.36 -20.52 -4.16
C PHE A 19 -13.59 -21.62 -3.38
N PRO A 20 -14.12 -22.86 -3.31
CA PRO A 20 -13.52 -23.95 -2.55
C PRO A 20 -12.03 -24.17 -2.90
N GLY A 21 -11.18 -24.26 -1.87
CA GLY A 21 -9.73 -24.43 -2.02
C GLY A 21 -8.91 -23.14 -2.19
N LEU A 22 -9.55 -22.00 -2.47
CA LEU A 22 -8.84 -20.72 -2.64
C LEU A 22 -8.31 -20.17 -1.30
N ARG A 23 -9.03 -20.38 -0.21
CA ARG A 23 -8.61 -19.98 1.14
C ARG A 23 -7.23 -20.53 1.50
N GLN A 24 -6.98 -21.82 1.25
CA GLN A 24 -5.73 -22.48 1.61
C GLN A 24 -4.53 -21.92 0.84
N ARG A 25 -4.73 -21.54 -0.43
CA ARG A 25 -3.71 -20.84 -1.23
C ARG A 25 -3.45 -19.45 -0.67
N TYR A 26 -4.52 -18.73 -0.31
CA TYR A 26 -4.43 -17.39 0.26
C TYR A 26 -3.72 -17.39 1.62
N GLU A 27 -4.06 -18.31 2.52
CA GLU A 27 -3.41 -18.48 3.83
C GLU A 27 -1.94 -18.86 3.69
N ARG A 28 -1.57 -19.73 2.74
CA ARG A 28 -0.15 -20.06 2.47
C ARG A 28 0.65 -18.87 1.97
N GLN A 29 0.04 -18.02 1.15
CA GLN A 29 0.73 -16.91 0.52
C GLN A 29 0.84 -15.68 1.44
N PHE A 30 -0.20 -15.36 2.21
CA PHE A 30 -0.27 -14.11 2.96
C PHE A 30 -0.32 -14.31 4.48
N GLY A 31 -0.68 -15.50 4.96
CA GLY A 31 -0.76 -15.81 6.39
C GLY A 31 -1.64 -14.82 7.17
N ASN A 32 -1.10 -14.32 8.28
CA ASN A 32 -1.71 -13.27 9.10
C ASN A 32 -1.13 -11.87 8.81
N ASN A 33 -0.36 -11.72 7.74
CA ASN A 33 0.24 -10.44 7.42
C ASN A 33 -0.85 -9.43 7.07
N TYR A 34 -0.73 -8.23 7.65
CA TYR A 34 -1.59 -7.12 7.28
C TYR A 34 -1.29 -6.64 5.85
N PHE A 35 -0.12 -6.99 5.30
CA PHE A 35 0.32 -6.63 3.97
C PHE A 35 0.16 -7.79 2.99
N ALA A 36 -0.36 -7.48 1.80
CA ALA A 36 -0.52 -8.44 0.71
C ALA A 36 0.14 -7.87 -0.56
N PRO A 37 1.47 -8.05 -0.72
CA PRO A 37 2.17 -7.54 -1.88
C PRO A 37 1.69 -8.20 -3.17
N ALA A 38 1.86 -7.50 -4.29
CA ALA A 38 1.70 -8.12 -5.60
C ALA A 38 2.73 -9.25 -5.79
N ASN A 39 2.37 -10.28 -6.56
CA ASN A 39 3.24 -11.45 -6.78
C ASN A 39 4.64 -11.06 -7.31
N ASN A 40 4.72 -10.02 -8.13
CA ASN A 40 5.96 -9.54 -8.74
C ASN A 40 6.38 -8.18 -8.16
N TYR A 41 6.15 -7.97 -6.87
CA TYR A 41 6.31 -6.67 -6.21
C TYR A 41 7.67 -6.01 -6.50
N GLU A 42 8.78 -6.73 -6.38
CA GLU A 42 10.11 -6.17 -6.63
C GLU A 42 10.29 -5.68 -8.07
N LYS A 43 9.80 -6.44 -9.05
CA LYS A 43 9.84 -6.03 -10.46
C LYS A 43 8.98 -4.79 -10.71
N LEU A 44 7.77 -4.76 -10.14
CA LEU A 44 6.87 -3.61 -10.27
C LEU A 44 7.45 -2.37 -9.61
N LYS A 45 8.10 -2.51 -8.45
CA LYS A 45 8.76 -1.44 -7.74
C LYS A 45 9.92 -0.85 -8.57
N ALA A 46 10.72 -1.71 -9.21
CA ALA A 46 11.78 -1.25 -10.10
C ALA A 46 11.23 -0.46 -11.30
N VAL A 47 10.26 -1.03 -12.03
CA VAL A 47 9.61 -0.36 -13.17
C VAL A 47 8.99 0.98 -12.76
N PHE A 48 8.33 1.03 -11.61
CA PHE A 48 7.76 2.27 -11.08
C PHE A 48 8.84 3.32 -10.83
N ALA A 49 9.95 2.94 -10.17
CA ALA A 49 11.04 3.85 -9.86
C ALA A 49 11.69 4.41 -11.13
N ASP A 50 11.98 3.53 -12.10
CA ASP A 50 12.61 3.90 -13.38
C ASP A 50 11.73 4.88 -14.17
N LEU A 51 10.42 4.64 -14.22
CA LEU A 51 9.48 5.53 -14.90
C LEU A 51 9.38 6.88 -14.19
N CYS A 52 9.30 6.89 -12.86
CA CYS A 52 9.28 8.14 -12.10
C CYS A 52 10.56 8.96 -12.34
N GLU A 53 11.73 8.31 -12.36
CA GLU A 53 12.99 8.97 -12.68
C GLU A 53 12.99 9.52 -14.12
N HIS A 54 12.57 8.71 -15.10
CA HIS A 54 12.53 9.09 -16.52
C HIS A 54 11.64 10.33 -16.78
N TYR A 55 10.51 10.44 -16.09
CA TYR A 55 9.57 11.55 -16.26
C TYR A 55 9.76 12.69 -15.24
N GLY A 56 10.76 12.61 -14.35
CA GLY A 56 11.00 13.61 -13.32
C GLY A 56 9.89 13.71 -12.26
N ILE A 57 9.21 12.60 -11.98
CA ILE A 57 8.13 12.52 -10.97
C ILE A 57 8.74 12.17 -9.62
N GLU A 58 8.52 13.02 -8.62
CA GLU A 58 8.97 12.74 -7.26
C GLU A 58 8.12 11.66 -6.59
N GLN A 59 8.79 10.64 -6.05
CA GLN A 59 8.14 9.54 -5.33
C GLN A 59 7.77 9.89 -3.89
N ARG A 60 8.20 11.06 -3.40
CA ARG A 60 7.96 11.52 -2.03
C ARG A 60 7.60 12.98 -2.04
N ILE A 61 6.66 13.34 -1.16
CA ILE A 61 6.35 14.74 -0.90
C ILE A 61 7.54 15.35 -0.15
N ARG A 62 7.99 16.51 -0.62
CA ARG A 62 9.01 17.29 0.08
C ARG A 62 8.45 17.80 1.42
N PRO A 63 9.19 17.66 2.54
CA PRO A 63 8.77 18.25 3.80
C PRO A 63 8.52 19.75 3.65
N TYR A 64 7.45 20.24 4.27
CA TYR A 64 7.16 21.66 4.31
C TYR A 64 8.30 22.40 5.03
N GLN A 65 8.78 23.49 4.41
CA GLN A 65 9.72 24.41 5.02
C GLN A 65 8.94 25.63 5.50
N PRO A 66 8.94 25.93 6.82
CA PRO A 66 8.22 27.10 7.32
C PRO A 66 8.82 28.37 6.72
N GLN A 67 7.98 29.15 6.05
CA GLN A 67 8.35 30.50 5.64
C GLN A 67 8.30 31.40 6.88
N THR A 68 9.36 32.17 7.11
CA THR A 68 9.38 33.18 8.18
C THR A 68 8.49 34.33 7.75
N ALA A 69 7.19 34.25 8.05
CA ALA A 69 6.29 35.38 7.85
C ALA A 69 6.67 36.48 8.85
N THR A 70 7.14 37.62 8.35
CA THR A 70 7.31 38.82 9.18
C THR A 70 5.95 39.45 9.35
N GLN A 71 5.45 39.51 10.59
CA GLN A 71 4.21 40.22 10.89
C GLN A 71 4.42 41.70 10.55
N LEU A 72 3.60 42.23 9.64
CA LEU A 72 3.60 43.66 9.34
C LEU A 72 3.07 44.43 10.55
N PRO A 73 3.63 45.62 10.84
CA PRO A 73 3.13 46.45 11.93
C PRO A 73 1.65 46.77 11.69
N LEU A 74 0.85 46.62 12.74
CA LEU A 74 -0.49 47.20 12.77
C LEU A 74 -0.29 48.71 12.95
N LEU A 75 -0.78 49.50 11.98
CA LEU A 75 -0.81 50.96 12.07
C LEU A 75 -1.42 51.43 13.39
#